data_AF-A0A2M6GNB5-F1
#
_entry.id   AF-A0A2M6GNB5-F1
#
_cell.length_a   1.000
_cell.length_b   1.000
_cell.length_c   1.000
_cell.angle_alpha   90.00
_cell.angle_beta   90.00
_cell.angle_gamma   90.00
#
_symmetry.space_group_name_H-M   'P 1'
#
loop_
_entity.id
_entity.type
_entity.pdbx_description
1 polymer ?
#
loop_
_entity_poly.entity_id
_entity_poly.type
_entity_poly.pdbx_seq_one_letter_code
_entity_poly.pdbx_strand_id
1 'polypeptide(L)' 'PLDQDVYDAALWSSIAPLSEWSVANRSNSIDVPDFTMGAWEKNRPVDISLRGGGTTKVKV' A
#
# COMPACT_ATOMS: atom_id res chain seq x y z
N PRO A 1 -11.46 7.21 9.05
CA PRO A 1 -10.92 6.00 8.38
C PRO A 1 -9.41 5.98 8.60
N LEU A 2 -8.77 4.82 8.50
CA LEU A 2 -7.30 4.77 8.56
C LEU A 2 -6.69 5.42 7.32
N ASP A 3 -5.50 5.98 7.48
CA ASP A 3 -4.74 6.57 6.37
C ASP A 3 -4.18 5.50 5.41
N GLN A 4 -4.09 4.26 5.89
CA GLN A 4 -3.66 3.08 5.15
C GLN A 4 -4.71 1.98 5.35
N ASP A 5 -5.21 1.39 4.27
CA ASP A 5 -6.21 0.34 4.32
C ASP A 5 -5.61 -1.07 4.09
N VAL A 6 -6.48 -2.08 4.07
CA VAL A 6 -6.07 -3.48 3.90
C VAL A 6 -5.48 -3.75 2.50
N TYR A 7 -5.91 -3.00 1.49
CA TYR A 7 -5.44 -3.16 0.12
C TYR A 7 -4.04 -2.57 -0.04
N ASP A 8 -3.73 -1.48 0.66
CA ASP A 8 -2.36 -0.95 0.76
C ASP A 8 -1.42 -2.00 1.38
N ALA A 9 -1.84 -2.60 2.51
CA ALA A 9 -1.05 -3.63 3.19
C ALA A 9 -0.85 -4.88 2.31
N ALA A 10 -1.89 -5.31 1.58
CA ALA A 10 -1.80 -6.43 0.65
C ALA A 10 -0.84 -6.14 -0.50
N LEU A 11 -0.92 -4.95 -1.09
CA LEU A 11 -0.04 -4.51 -2.17
C LEU A 11 1.42 -4.53 -1.72
N TRP A 12 1.75 -3.92 -0.59
CA TRP A 12 3.13 -3.88 -0.08
C TRP A 12 3.67 -5.26 0.28
N SER A 13 2.83 -6.08 0.92
CA SER A 13 3.23 -7.44 1.33
C SER A 13 3.46 -8.35 0.12
N SER A 14 2.71 -8.15 -0.98
CA SER A 14 2.82 -8.97 -2.19
C SER A 14 4.17 -8.88 -2.89
N ILE A 15 4.93 -7.78 -2.67
CA ILE A 15 6.22 -7.57 -3.32
C ILE A 15 7.24 -8.65 -2.92
N ALA A 16 7.23 -9.11 -1.67
CA ALA A 16 8.17 -10.14 -1.21
C ALA A 16 8.05 -11.47 -1.99
N PRO A 17 6.89 -12.16 -2.00
CA PRO A 17 6.75 -13.42 -2.74
C PRO A 17 6.85 -13.24 -4.27
N LEU A 18 6.40 -12.09 -4.82
CA LEU A 18 6.55 -11.82 -6.25
C LEU A 18 8.02 -11.62 -6.63
N SER A 19 8.81 -10.96 -5.78
CA SER A 19 10.25 -10.80 -6.02
C SER A 19 10.99 -12.13 -5.98
N GLU A 20 10.66 -13.01 -5.02
CA GLU A 20 11.20 -14.37 -4.96
C GLU A 20 10.88 -15.15 -6.24
N TRP A 21 9.64 -15.07 -6.71
CA TRP A 21 9.24 -15.70 -7.97
C TRP A 21 9.99 -15.11 -9.17
N SER A 22 10.20 -13.79 -9.21
CA SER A 22 10.91 -13.14 -10.31
C SER A 22 12.34 -13.66 -10.41
N VAL A 23 13.06 -13.66 -9.29
CA VAL A 23 14.44 -14.17 -9.21
C VAL A 23 14.51 -15.64 -9.64
N ALA A 24 13.57 -16.47 -9.19
CA ALA A 24 13.49 -17.88 -9.61
C ALA A 24 13.25 -18.03 -11.13
N ASN A 25 12.63 -17.05 -11.77
CA ASN A 25 12.31 -17.01 -13.19
C ASN A 25 13.21 -16.05 -13.98
N ARG A 26 14.52 -16.05 -13.68
CA ARG A 26 15.55 -15.26 -14.39
C ARG A 26 15.34 -13.75 -14.32
N SER A 27 14.78 -13.27 -13.22
CA SER A 27 14.46 -11.86 -12.99
C SER A 27 13.52 -11.28 -14.04
N ASN A 28 12.66 -12.12 -14.62
CA ASN A 28 11.62 -11.66 -15.53
C ASN A 28 10.59 -10.77 -14.81
N SER A 29 9.99 -9.84 -15.55
CA SER A 29 8.90 -9.01 -15.06
C SER A 29 7.67 -9.84 -14.70
N ILE A 30 6.94 -9.40 -13.68
CA ILE A 30 5.70 -10.01 -13.20
C ILE A 30 4.67 -8.91 -12.97
N ASP A 31 3.42 -9.19 -13.33
CA ASP A 31 2.31 -8.30 -13.03
C ASP A 31 1.92 -8.41 -11.55
N VAL A 32 1.76 -7.25 -10.90
CA VAL A 32 1.28 -7.17 -9.53
C VAL A 32 -0.26 -7.22 -9.54
N PRO A 33 -0.89 -8.07 -8.70
CA PRO A 33 -2.35 -8.15 -8.66
C PRO A 33 -3.00 -6.84 -8.23
N ASP A 34 -4.10 -6.48 -8.87
CA ASP A 34 -4.98 -5.41 -8.41
C ASP A 34 -5.92 -5.93 -7.31
N PHE A 35 -5.50 -5.75 -6.05
CA PHE A 35 -6.28 -6.14 -4.87
C PHE A 35 -7.57 -5.32 -4.68
N THR A 36 -7.71 -4.19 -5.40
CA THR A 36 -8.87 -3.30 -5.30
C THR A 36 -9.93 -3.55 -6.36
N MET A 37 -9.67 -4.45 -7.33
CA MET A 37 -10.55 -4.73 -8.46
C MET A 37 -10.98 -3.46 -9.23
N GLY A 38 -10.02 -2.59 -9.56
CA GLY A 38 -10.22 -1.34 -10.29
C GLY A 38 -10.67 -0.16 -9.42
N ALA A 39 -10.92 -0.37 -8.13
CA ALA A 39 -11.38 0.72 -7.25
C ALA A 39 -10.29 1.77 -6.98
N TRP A 40 -9.00 1.42 -7.17
CA TRP A 40 -7.88 2.35 -7.00
C TRP A 40 -8.00 3.62 -7.87
N GLU A 41 -8.63 3.54 -9.04
CA GLU A 41 -8.80 4.68 -9.97
C GLU A 41 -9.64 5.82 -9.38
N LYS A 42 -10.57 5.50 -8.48
CA LYS A 42 -11.50 6.45 -7.85
C LYS A 42 -11.15 6.72 -6.40
N ASN A 43 -10.00 6.24 -5.92
CA ASN A 43 -9.64 6.37 -4.52
C ASN A 43 -9.41 7.84 -4.16
N ARG A 44 -9.82 8.23 -2.95
CA ARG A 44 -9.62 9.60 -2.46
C ARG A 44 -8.15 9.80 -2.12
N PRO A 45 -7.48 10.84 -2.64
CA PRO A 45 -6.10 11.14 -2.26
C PRO A 45 -5.94 11.32 -0.75
N VAL A 46 -4.81 10.84 -0.22
CA VAL A 46 -4.43 11.08 1.18
C VAL A 46 -4.12 12.56 1.36
N ASP A 47 -4.73 13.19 2.38
CA ASP A 47 -4.42 14.56 2.75
C ASP A 47 -3.08 14.59 3.50
N ILE A 48 -2.07 15.24 2.91
CA ILE A 48 -0.73 15.37 3.49
C ILE A 48 -0.63 16.53 4.50
N SER A 49 -1.69 17.31 4.66
CA SER A 49 -1.77 18.33 5.69
C SER A 49 -2.15 17.70 7.03
N LEU A 50 -1.61 18.21 8.15
CA LEU A 50 -1.98 17.75 9.50
C LEU A 50 -3.39 18.22 9.92
N ARG A 51 -4.29 18.51 8.97
CA ARG A 51 -5.65 18.96 9.25
C ARG A 51 -6.43 17.81 9.89
N GLY A 52 -6.65 17.91 11.21
CA GLY A 52 -7.36 16.90 12.00
C GLY A 52 -6.47 15.86 12.68
N GLY A 53 -5.14 15.90 12.49
CA GLY A 53 -4.15 15.06 13.17
C GLY A 53 -3.38 15.78 14.28
N GLY A 54 -2.32 15.15 14.81
CA GLY A 54 -1.35 15.80 15.72
C GLY A 54 -1.81 16.02 17.17
N THR A 55 -2.94 15.43 17.60
CA THR A 55 -3.45 15.56 18.98
C THR A 55 -2.77 14.64 19.99
N THR A 56 -1.78 13.86 19.56
CA THR A 56 -1.04 12.94 20.43
C THR A 56 -0.23 13.74 21.45
N LYS A 57 -0.66 13.68 22.72
CA LYS A 57 0.04 14.35 23.83
C LYS A 57 1.38 13.66 24.07
N VAL A 58 2.48 14.39 23.87
CA VAL A 58 3.80 13.96 24.34
C VAL A 58 3.80 14.07 25.86
N LYS A 59 4.06 12.96 26.56
CA LYS A 59 4.39 13.01 27.98
C LYS A 59 5.83 13.48 28.10
N VAL A 60 6.03 14.63 28.75
CA VAL A 60 7.34 15.08 29.23
C VAL A 60 7.54 14.54 30.64
#